data_AF-A0A972BXB7-F1
#
_entry.id   AF-A0A972BXB7-F1
#
_cell.length_a   1.000
_cell.length_b   1.000
_cell.length_c   1.000
_cell.angle_alpha   90.00
_cell.angle_beta   90.00
_cell.angle_gamma   90.00
#
_symmetry.space_group_name_H-M   'P 1'
#
loop_
_entity.id
_entity.type
_entity.pdbx_description
1 polymer ?
#
loop_
_entity_poly.entity_id
_entity_poly.type
_entity_poly.pdbx_seq_one_letter_code
_entity_poly.pdbx_strand_id
1 'polypeptide(L)'
;MATKDLVDLLRDQVRPAFGCTEPVACALAVARAREALGEPVRKISLVTSPGVYKNGLGVGIPGTGARGIPIAAALGALIGESVRGLEVLAPVTPASVQAAMDMVSSGAVTVTYDPRFPGVYVEAVVSGDSGSAKAVIQGTHTNIVYVEKDGVPLEGSRPQPSQAGSAPEHTAAYLNGL
;
A
#
# COMPACT_ATOMS: atom_id res chain seq x y z
N MET A 1 -15.21 -35.82 12.56
CA MET A 1 -14.70 -34.94 11.48
C MET A 1 -15.69 -33.79 11.39
N ALA A 2 -15.36 -32.62 11.93
CA ALA A 2 -16.30 -31.50 11.98
C ALA A 2 -16.39 -30.87 10.58
N THR A 3 -17.59 -30.89 10.00
CA THR A 3 -17.91 -30.24 8.73
C THR A 3 -17.71 -28.75 8.93
N LYS A 4 -16.66 -28.18 8.33
CA LYS A 4 -16.46 -26.73 8.31
C LYS A 4 -17.66 -26.14 7.56
N ASP A 5 -18.49 -25.39 8.27
CA ASP A 5 -19.81 -25.00 7.80
C ASP A 5 -19.68 -24.18 6.51
N LEU A 6 -20.48 -24.48 5.48
CA LEU A 6 -20.41 -23.82 4.17
C LEU A 6 -20.59 -22.30 4.31
N VAL A 7 -21.31 -21.88 5.36
CA VAL A 7 -21.51 -20.48 5.74
C VAL A 7 -20.21 -19.82 6.20
N ASP A 8 -19.32 -20.51 6.91
CA ASP A 8 -18.04 -19.96 7.35
C ASP A 8 -17.03 -19.88 6.20
N LEU A 9 -17.07 -20.84 5.27
CA LEU A 9 -16.30 -20.78 4.02
C LEU A 9 -16.78 -19.61 3.15
N LEU A 10 -18.10 -19.40 3.06
CA LEU A 10 -18.66 -18.26 2.34
C LEU A 10 -18.30 -16.95 3.04
N ARG A 11 -18.40 -16.80 4.37
CA ARG A 11 -18.00 -15.57 5.08
C ARG A 11 -16.55 -15.16 4.82
N ASP A 12 -15.64 -16.12 4.65
CA ASP A 12 -14.25 -15.86 4.24
C ASP A 12 -14.13 -15.38 2.77
N GLN A 13 -15.08 -15.77 1.90
CA GLN A 13 -15.11 -15.48 0.46
C GLN A 13 -16.03 -14.32 0.05
N VAL A 14 -17.04 -13.95 0.87
CA VAL A 14 -17.97 -12.82 0.67
C VAL A 14 -17.65 -11.63 1.58
N ARG A 15 -16.41 -11.48 2.07
CA ARG A 15 -15.93 -10.12 2.34
C ARG A 15 -16.02 -9.37 1.01
N PRO A 16 -16.97 -8.45 0.83
CA PRO A 16 -17.16 -7.84 -0.46
C PRO A 16 -15.84 -7.17 -0.80
N ALA A 17 -15.33 -7.40 -2.02
CA ALA A 17 -14.30 -6.56 -2.60
C ALA A 17 -14.93 -5.18 -2.87
N PHE A 18 -15.30 -4.47 -1.80
CA PHE A 18 -15.32 -3.03 -1.83
C PHE A 18 -13.89 -2.67 -2.23
N GLY A 19 -13.68 -2.23 -3.47
CA GLY A 19 -12.34 -2.00 -4.01
C GLY A 19 -11.49 -0.96 -3.26
N CYS A 20 -11.91 -0.53 -2.07
CA CYS A 20 -11.13 0.29 -1.16
C CYS A 20 -9.97 -0.49 -0.53
N THR A 21 -9.94 -1.82 -0.60
CA THR A 21 -8.92 -2.64 0.07
C THR A 21 -7.52 -2.47 -0.50
N GLU A 22 -7.37 -2.32 -1.81
CA GLU A 22 -6.07 -2.20 -2.47
C GLU A 22 -5.38 -0.87 -2.15
N PRO A 23 -6.05 0.31 -2.27
CA PRO A 23 -5.48 1.56 -1.79
C PRO A 23 -5.19 1.55 -0.28
N VAL A 24 -6.07 0.94 0.53
CA VAL A 24 -5.89 0.84 1.98
C VAL A 24 -4.69 -0.04 2.35
N ALA A 25 -4.44 -1.14 1.64
CA ALA A 25 -3.23 -1.95 1.83
C ALA A 25 -1.96 -1.14 1.51
N CYS A 26 -2.00 -0.31 0.48
CA CYS A 26 -0.90 0.59 0.15
C CYS A 26 -0.67 1.63 1.26
N ALA A 27 -1.74 2.24 1.76
CA ALA A 27 -1.69 3.17 2.89
C ALA A 27 -1.12 2.49 4.15
N LEU A 28 -1.54 1.25 4.44
CA LEU A 28 -1.10 0.46 5.58
C LEU A 28 0.40 0.14 5.52
N ALA A 29 0.89 -0.29 4.36
CA ALA A 29 2.32 -0.53 4.16
C ALA A 29 3.14 0.75 4.35
N VAL A 30 2.68 1.88 3.80
CA VAL A 30 3.36 3.17 3.95
C VAL A 30 3.33 3.66 5.41
N ALA A 31 2.20 3.53 6.11
CA ALA A 31 2.09 3.90 7.52
C ALA A 31 3.07 3.11 8.39
N ARG A 32 3.17 1.78 8.19
CA ARG A 32 4.13 0.94 8.92
C ARG A 32 5.57 1.33 8.60
N ALA A 33 5.88 1.57 7.32
CA ALA A 33 7.22 1.98 6.90
C ALA A 33 7.59 3.33 7.53
N ARG A 34 6.67 4.30 7.57
CA ARG A 34 6.87 5.59 8.25
C ARG A 34 7.13 5.43 9.75
N GLU A 35 6.34 4.61 10.43
CA GLU A 35 6.54 4.34 11.86
C GLU A 35 7.92 3.76 12.15
N ALA A 36 8.42 2.88 11.27
CA ALA A 36 9.79 2.36 11.34
C ALA A 36 10.84 3.44 11.03
N LEU A 37 10.59 4.31 10.06
CA LEU A 37 11.46 5.43 9.72
C LEU A 37 11.66 6.37 10.94
N GLY A 38 10.56 6.78 11.58
CA GLY A 38 10.58 7.61 12.78
C GLY A 38 10.82 9.10 12.54
N GLU A 39 10.74 9.56 11.29
CA GLU A 39 10.86 10.98 10.90
C GLU A 39 9.84 11.32 9.79
N PRO A 40 9.65 12.62 9.45
CA PRO A 40 8.76 13.03 8.37
C PRO A 40 9.16 12.44 7.01
N VAL A 41 8.18 11.87 6.29
CA VAL A 41 8.39 11.28 4.97
C VAL A 41 8.53 12.37 3.91
N ARG A 42 9.57 12.27 3.08
CA ARG A 42 9.82 13.15 1.92
C ARG A 42 9.49 12.49 0.60
N LYS A 43 9.70 11.18 0.47
CA LYS A 43 9.37 10.41 -0.74
C LYS A 43 8.79 9.05 -0.38
N ILE A 44 7.93 8.57 -1.26
CA ILE A 44 7.26 7.27 -1.19
C ILE A 44 7.48 6.56 -2.53
N SER A 45 7.99 5.34 -2.48
CA SER A 45 8.05 4.42 -3.62
C SER A 45 7.27 3.16 -3.29
N LEU A 46 6.31 2.83 -4.14
CA LEU A 46 5.51 1.62 -4.05
C LEU A 46 5.84 0.67 -5.20
N VAL A 47 6.06 -0.59 -4.88
CA VAL A 47 6.05 -1.71 -5.82
C VAL A 47 4.92 -2.64 -5.41
N THR A 48 3.98 -2.89 -6.31
CA THR A 48 2.79 -3.71 -6.03
C THR A 48 2.73 -4.93 -6.93
N SER A 49 1.89 -5.90 -6.61
CA SER A 49 1.47 -6.89 -7.61
C SER A 49 0.65 -6.21 -8.72
N PRO A 50 0.58 -6.77 -9.95
CA PRO A 50 -0.28 -6.24 -11.00
C PRO A 50 -1.76 -6.18 -10.59
N GLY A 51 -2.20 -7.12 -9.75
CA GLY A 51 -3.56 -7.17 -9.21
C GLY A 51 -3.85 -5.97 -8.33
N VAL A 52 -2.99 -5.70 -7.35
CA VAL A 52 -3.13 -4.54 -6.46
C VAL A 52 -3.05 -3.23 -7.27
N TYR A 53 -2.11 -3.13 -8.21
CA TYR A 53 -1.95 -1.95 -9.05
C TYR A 53 -3.23 -1.62 -9.81
N LYS A 54 -3.70 -2.53 -10.68
CA LYS A 54 -4.84 -2.26 -11.56
C LYS A 54 -6.15 -2.05 -10.77
N ASN A 55 -6.33 -2.79 -9.68
CA ASN A 55 -7.54 -2.70 -8.87
C ASN A 55 -7.54 -1.44 -8.00
N GLY A 56 -6.38 -0.94 -7.59
CA GLY A 56 -6.29 0.22 -6.70
C GLY A 56 -6.33 1.58 -7.41
N LEU A 57 -5.97 1.68 -8.69
CA LEU A 57 -5.83 2.98 -9.38
C LEU A 57 -7.12 3.81 -9.43
N GLY A 58 -8.27 3.18 -9.68
CA GLY A 58 -9.54 3.87 -9.90
C GLY A 58 -10.46 3.96 -8.69
N VAL A 59 -10.07 3.38 -7.54
CA VAL A 59 -11.01 3.16 -6.45
C VAL A 59 -10.99 4.28 -5.42
N GLY A 60 -12.18 4.64 -4.95
CA GLY A 60 -12.39 5.64 -3.92
C GLY A 60 -11.87 5.24 -2.55
N ILE A 61 -11.39 6.25 -1.84
CA ILE A 61 -10.92 6.15 -0.47
C ILE A 61 -12.03 6.70 0.44
N PRO A 62 -12.63 5.86 1.31
CA PRO A 62 -13.69 6.27 2.21
C PRO A 62 -13.33 7.52 3.01
N GLY A 63 -14.29 8.44 3.16
CA GLY A 63 -14.12 9.66 3.96
C GLY A 63 -13.32 10.80 3.30
N THR A 64 -12.81 10.62 2.07
CA THR A 64 -11.92 11.62 1.43
C THR A 64 -12.47 12.24 0.15
N GLY A 65 -13.41 11.58 -0.54
CA GLY A 65 -13.82 11.95 -1.90
C GLY A 65 -12.76 11.69 -2.98
N ALA A 66 -11.53 11.33 -2.58
CA ALA A 66 -10.41 11.04 -3.46
C ALA A 66 -10.37 9.57 -3.90
N ARG A 67 -9.55 9.29 -4.92
CA ARG A 67 -9.40 7.95 -5.50
C ARG A 67 -7.94 7.65 -5.84
N GLY A 68 -7.58 6.38 -5.76
CA GLY A 68 -6.31 5.86 -6.27
C GLY A 68 -5.23 5.61 -5.24
N ILE A 69 -4.27 4.76 -5.61
CA ILE A 69 -3.11 4.37 -4.78
C ILE A 69 -2.25 5.57 -4.37
N PRO A 70 -1.90 6.54 -5.26
CA PRO A 70 -0.98 7.61 -4.87
C PRO A 70 -1.44 8.44 -3.68
N ILE A 71 -2.73 8.82 -3.66
CA ILE A 71 -3.28 9.60 -2.55
C ILE A 71 -3.51 8.77 -1.29
N ALA A 72 -3.87 7.48 -1.41
CA ALA A 72 -3.91 6.58 -0.25
C ALA A 72 -2.53 6.42 0.40
N ALA A 73 -1.49 6.27 -0.42
CA ALA A 73 -0.11 6.18 0.03
C ALA A 73 0.33 7.45 0.76
N ALA A 74 0.07 8.62 0.18
CA ALA A 74 0.36 9.91 0.81
C ALA A 74 -0.38 10.09 2.14
N LEU A 75 -1.67 9.72 2.21
CA LEU A 75 -2.43 9.73 3.48
C LEU A 75 -1.84 8.77 4.51
N GLY A 76 -1.40 7.57 4.09
CA GLY A 76 -0.67 6.63 4.94
C GLY A 76 0.59 7.24 5.56
N ALA A 77 1.35 8.02 4.78
CA ALA A 77 2.54 8.72 5.28
C ALA A 77 2.21 9.91 6.21
N LEU A 78 1.10 10.61 5.98
CA LEU A 78 0.77 11.79 6.77
C LEU A 78 0.04 11.45 8.07
N ILE A 79 -0.97 10.59 8.01
CA ILE A 79 -1.91 10.35 9.11
C ILE A 79 -2.15 8.86 9.42
N GLY A 80 -1.57 7.94 8.65
CA GLY A 80 -1.88 6.51 8.78
C GLY A 80 -1.42 5.92 10.11
N GLU A 81 -2.29 5.13 10.75
CA GLU A 81 -1.97 4.38 11.98
C GLU A 81 -1.98 2.87 11.69
N SER A 82 -0.80 2.23 11.59
CA SER A 82 -0.71 0.85 11.08
C SER A 82 -1.43 -0.17 11.98
N VAL A 83 -1.49 0.11 13.27
CA VAL A 83 -2.20 -0.70 14.28
C VAL A 83 -3.70 -0.86 13.98
N ARG A 84 -4.30 0.04 13.20
CA ARG A 84 -5.72 0.00 12.81
C ARG A 84 -6.03 -0.93 11.64
N GLY A 85 -5.03 -1.51 10.98
CA GLY A 85 -5.23 -2.41 9.84
C GLY A 85 -6.01 -1.74 8.70
N LEU A 86 -7.19 -2.25 8.35
CA LEU A 86 -8.02 -1.67 7.28
C LEU A 86 -8.60 -0.28 7.61
N GLU A 87 -8.58 0.10 8.89
CA GLU A 87 -8.98 1.45 9.34
C GLU A 87 -7.79 2.39 9.48
N VAL A 88 -6.65 2.09 8.84
CA VAL A 88 -5.41 2.91 8.89
C VAL A 88 -5.64 4.39 8.59
N LEU A 89 -6.62 4.73 7.75
CA LEU A 89 -6.96 6.11 7.38
C LEU A 89 -8.10 6.73 8.20
N ALA A 90 -8.56 6.07 9.27
CA ALA A 90 -9.62 6.61 10.12
C ALA A 90 -9.36 8.04 10.67
N PRO A 91 -8.11 8.48 10.94
CA PRO A 91 -7.82 9.86 11.36
C PRO A 91 -7.92 10.93 10.26
N VAL A 92 -8.41 10.58 9.06
CA VAL A 92 -8.41 11.49 7.92
C VAL A 92 -9.23 12.76 8.17
N THR A 93 -8.66 13.89 7.76
CA THR A 93 -9.27 15.22 7.80
C THR A 93 -9.18 15.90 6.43
N PRO A 94 -10.03 16.90 6.13
CA PRO A 94 -9.91 17.68 4.89
C PRO A 94 -8.51 18.28 4.68
N ALA A 95 -7.87 18.76 5.76
CA ALA A 95 -6.51 19.27 5.70
C ALA A 95 -5.48 18.21 5.30
N SER A 96 -5.59 16.98 5.85
CA SER A 96 -4.72 15.87 5.46
C SER A 96 -4.94 15.41 4.02
N VAL A 97 -6.18 15.49 3.51
CA VAL A 97 -6.49 15.19 2.11
C VAL A 97 -5.82 16.21 1.19
N GLN A 98 -5.89 17.50 1.52
CA GLN A 98 -5.20 18.53 0.75
C GLN A 98 -3.68 18.33 0.76
N ALA A 99 -3.09 18.12 1.94
CA ALA A 99 -1.65 17.88 2.05
C ALA A 99 -1.20 16.61 1.29
N ALA A 100 -2.04 15.57 1.26
CA ALA A 100 -1.78 14.37 0.47
C ALA A 100 -1.82 14.65 -1.04
N MET A 101 -2.77 15.47 -1.52
CA MET A 101 -2.81 15.92 -2.92
C MET A 101 -1.56 16.71 -3.29
N ASP A 102 -1.10 17.60 -2.42
CA ASP A 102 0.11 18.41 -2.63
C ASP A 102 1.37 17.52 -2.69
N MET A 103 1.45 16.51 -1.82
CA MET A 103 2.53 15.53 -1.85
C MET A 103 2.55 14.75 -3.18
N VAL A 104 1.39 14.30 -3.67
CA VAL A 104 1.28 13.61 -4.95
C VAL A 104 1.65 14.53 -6.11
N SER A 105 1.14 15.77 -6.14
CA SER A 105 1.40 16.73 -7.23
C SER A 105 2.86 17.18 -7.31
N SER A 106 3.58 17.17 -6.19
CA SER A 106 5.03 17.43 -6.14
C SER A 106 5.89 16.30 -6.70
N GLY A 107 5.30 15.15 -7.05
CA GLY A 107 6.03 13.96 -7.53
C GLY A 107 6.72 13.16 -6.42
N ALA A 108 6.37 13.40 -5.16
CA ALA A 108 6.94 12.68 -4.02
C ALA A 108 6.47 11.21 -3.92
N VAL A 109 5.41 10.83 -4.68
CA VAL A 109 4.83 9.49 -4.65
C VAL A 109 5.00 8.82 -6.02
N THR A 110 5.68 7.67 -6.04
CA THR A 110 5.80 6.82 -7.24
C THR A 110 5.17 5.46 -6.97
N VAL A 111 4.38 4.97 -7.94
CA VAL A 111 3.73 3.65 -7.86
C VAL A 111 4.08 2.86 -9.10
N THR A 112 4.62 1.67 -8.89
CA THR A 112 4.94 0.70 -9.95
C THR A 112 4.38 -0.67 -9.57
N TYR A 113 4.50 -1.62 -10.48
CA TYR A 113 4.15 -3.01 -10.20
C TYR A 113 5.21 -3.97 -10.72
N ASP A 114 5.34 -5.10 -10.05
CA ASP A 114 6.23 -6.19 -10.43
C ASP A 114 5.42 -7.49 -10.56
N PRO A 115 5.20 -7.99 -11.79
CA PRO A 115 4.40 -9.18 -12.04
C PRO A 115 5.03 -10.48 -11.58
N ARG A 116 6.29 -10.46 -11.13
CA ARG A 116 6.91 -11.61 -10.48
C ARG A 116 6.32 -11.86 -9.08
N PHE A 117 5.56 -10.91 -8.52
CA PHE A 117 4.83 -11.08 -7.27
C PHE A 117 3.33 -11.32 -7.53
N PRO A 118 2.85 -12.58 -7.39
CA PRO A 118 1.44 -12.90 -7.55
C PRO A 118 0.62 -12.56 -6.30
N GLY A 119 -0.71 -12.57 -6.44
CA GLY A 119 -1.64 -12.36 -5.33
C GLY A 119 -1.59 -10.94 -4.78
N VAL A 120 -1.80 -10.78 -3.47
CA VAL A 120 -1.63 -9.48 -2.79
C VAL A 120 -0.16 -9.29 -2.46
N TYR A 121 0.44 -8.24 -3.03
CA TYR A 121 1.79 -7.79 -2.72
C TYR A 121 1.84 -6.27 -2.75
N VAL A 122 2.42 -5.68 -1.72
CA VAL A 122 2.76 -4.25 -1.61
C VAL A 122 4.09 -4.13 -0.88
N GLU A 123 5.11 -3.64 -1.56
CA GLU A 123 6.34 -3.14 -0.95
C GLU A 123 6.28 -1.62 -0.94
N ALA A 124 6.33 -1.03 0.25
CA ALA A 124 6.40 0.40 0.46
C ALA A 124 7.79 0.77 0.97
N VAL A 125 8.47 1.66 0.26
CA VAL A 125 9.70 2.31 0.71
C VAL A 125 9.40 3.77 0.94
N VAL A 126 9.71 4.26 2.13
CA VAL A 126 9.64 5.68 2.48
C VAL A 126 11.03 6.19 2.81
N SER A 127 11.33 7.42 2.43
CA SER A 127 12.57 8.09 2.81
C SER A 127 12.29 9.47 3.38
N GLY A 128 12.97 9.81 4.47
CA GLY A 128 12.98 11.14 5.05
C GLY A 128 14.26 11.90 4.70
N ASP A 129 14.67 12.80 5.58
CA ASP A 129 15.88 13.61 5.41
C ASP A 129 17.16 12.83 5.79
N SER A 130 17.07 11.85 6.68
CA SER A 130 18.23 11.14 7.26
C SER A 130 18.29 9.66 6.94
N GLY A 131 17.19 9.04 6.50
CA GLY A 131 17.18 7.61 6.23
C GLY A 131 16.00 7.12 5.41
N SER A 132 15.85 5.80 5.38
CA SER A 132 14.77 5.11 4.70
C SER A 132 14.25 3.93 5.52
N ALA A 133 12.99 3.59 5.29
CA ALA A 133 12.39 2.41 5.86
C ALA A 133 11.49 1.75 4.84
N LYS A 134 11.23 0.47 5.05
CA LYS A 134 10.38 -0.33 4.18
C LYS A 134 9.47 -1.22 4.99
N ALA A 135 8.27 -1.42 4.46
CA ALA A 135 7.36 -2.45 4.92
C ALA A 135 6.79 -3.22 3.72
N VAL A 136 6.55 -4.52 3.90
CA VAL A 136 5.96 -5.37 2.87
C VAL A 136 4.71 -6.04 3.40
N ILE A 137 3.63 -5.95 2.64
CA ILE A 137 2.40 -6.71 2.82
C ILE A 137 2.33 -7.81 1.77
N GLN A 138 2.04 -9.04 2.19
CA GLN A 138 1.90 -10.17 1.27
C GLN A 138 0.82 -11.17 1.70
N GLY A 139 0.14 -11.76 0.72
CA GLY A 139 -0.86 -12.81 0.92
C GLY A 139 -2.24 -12.25 1.18
N THR A 140 -2.41 -11.44 2.23
CA THR A 140 -3.65 -10.71 2.52
C THR A 140 -3.37 -9.21 2.68
N HIS A 141 -4.41 -8.37 2.49
CA HIS A 141 -4.29 -6.90 2.46
C HIS A 141 -3.82 -6.25 3.78
N THR A 142 -3.76 -7.00 4.89
CA THR A 142 -3.31 -6.50 6.20
C THR A 142 -2.09 -7.26 6.75
N ASN A 143 -1.60 -8.26 6.04
CA ASN A 143 -0.54 -9.13 6.54
C ASN A 143 0.83 -8.52 6.24
N ILE A 144 1.35 -7.74 7.18
CA ILE A 144 2.71 -7.19 7.14
C ILE A 144 3.68 -8.32 7.44
N VAL A 145 4.52 -8.68 6.47
CA VAL A 145 5.45 -9.82 6.53
C VAL A 145 6.91 -9.42 6.70
N TYR A 146 7.23 -8.14 6.47
CA TYR A 146 8.59 -7.64 6.55
C TYR A 146 8.61 -6.15 6.88
N VAL A 147 9.53 -5.73 7.75
CA VAL A 147 9.83 -4.34 8.04
C VAL A 147 11.34 -4.17 8.18
N GLU A 148 11.91 -3.12 7.60
CA GLU A 148 13.32 -2.74 7.75
C GLU A 148 13.49 -1.23 7.91
N LYS A 149 14.58 -0.82 8.56
CA LYS A 149 15.06 0.55 8.61
C LYS A 149 16.52 0.59 8.18
N ASP A 150 16.87 1.44 7.23
CA ASP A 150 18.23 1.64 6.73
C ASP A 150 18.93 0.32 6.35
N GLY A 151 18.17 -0.60 5.73
CA GLY A 151 18.62 -1.93 5.32
C GLY A 151 18.77 -2.95 6.45
N VAL A 152 18.45 -2.59 7.70
CA VAL A 152 18.45 -3.49 8.85
C VAL A 152 17.04 -4.04 9.09
N PRO A 153 16.82 -5.36 8.97
CA PRO A 153 15.52 -5.97 9.26
C PRO A 153 15.09 -5.76 10.72
N LEU A 154 13.84 -5.35 10.90
CA LEU A 154 13.19 -5.23 12.21
C LEU A 154 12.19 -6.36 12.44
N GLU A 155 11.49 -6.79 11.38
CA GLU A 155 10.46 -7.84 11.44
C GLU A 155 10.52 -8.75 10.20
N GLY A 156 10.32 -10.05 10.42
CA GLY A 156 10.07 -11.02 9.35
C GLY A 156 11.25 -11.29 8.43
N SER A 157 10.96 -11.73 7.19
CA SER A 157 11.95 -12.04 6.17
C SER A 157 11.50 -11.49 4.83
N ARG A 158 12.44 -10.93 4.07
CA ARG A 158 12.12 -10.27 2.81
C ARG A 158 11.54 -11.28 1.80
N PRO A 159 10.35 -11.02 1.25
CA PRO A 159 9.78 -11.84 0.20
C PRO A 159 10.67 -11.88 -1.04
N GLN A 160 10.74 -13.05 -1.66
CA GLN A 160 11.42 -13.24 -2.94
C GLN A 160 10.40 -13.26 -4.08
N PRO A 161 10.73 -12.69 -5.25
CA PRO A 161 9.88 -12.80 -6.43
C PRO A 161 9.70 -14.26 -6.82
N SER A 162 8.52 -14.61 -7.32
CA SER A 162 8.31 -15.95 -7.86
C SER A 162 9.19 -16.17 -9.09
N GLN A 163 9.66 -17.39 -9.31
CA GLN A 163 10.53 -17.74 -10.44
C GLN A 163 9.78 -17.80 -11.80
N ALA A 164 8.59 -17.23 -11.91
CA ALA A 164 7.78 -17.26 -13.12
C ALA A 164 7.88 -15.94 -13.91
N GLY A 165 8.65 -15.96 -15.01
CA GLY A 165 8.53 -15.08 -16.17
C GLY A 165 8.96 -13.62 -16.00
N SER A 166 10.04 -13.22 -16.68
CA SER A 166 10.42 -11.82 -16.90
C SER A 166 9.26 -11.04 -17.53
N ALA A 167 8.93 -9.87 -16.98
CA ALA A 167 7.95 -8.98 -17.58
C ALA A 167 8.58 -7.73 -18.21
N PRO A 168 7.90 -7.12 -19.20
CA PRO A 168 8.40 -5.94 -19.88
C PRO A 168 8.24 -4.70 -19.01
N GLU A 169 9.22 -3.78 -19.11
CA GLU A 169 9.16 -2.44 -18.55
C GLU A 169 8.04 -1.64 -19.22
N HIS A 170 6.96 -1.37 -18.49
CA HIS A 170 5.97 -0.36 -18.88
C HIS A 170 5.93 0.74 -17.83
N THR A 171 6.75 1.77 -18.02
CA THR A 171 6.63 3.07 -17.35
C THR A 171 5.43 3.79 -17.97
N ALA A 172 4.27 3.75 -17.29
CA ALA A 172 3.09 4.48 -17.74
C ALA A 172 3.18 5.94 -17.30
N ALA A 173 3.69 6.79 -18.19
CA ALA A 173 3.38 8.20 -18.21
C ALA A 173 1.88 8.38 -18.51
N TYR A 174 1.09 8.72 -17.49
CA TYR A 174 -0.28 9.20 -17.65
C TYR A 174 -0.49 10.44 -16.77
N LEU A 175 0.10 11.54 -17.19
CA LEU A 175 -0.34 12.90 -16.88
C LEU A 175 -0.18 13.74 -18.15
N ASN A 176 -1.15 13.59 -19.06
CA ASN A 176 -1.49 14.60 -20.05
C ASN A 176 -2.91 14.30 -20.53
N GLY A 177 -3.88 15.07 -20.04
CA GLY A 177 -5.25 15.04 -20.52
C GLY A 177 -6.29 15.01 -19.40
N LEU A 178 -6.40 16.11 -18.65
CA LEU A 178 -7.65 16.78 -18.27
C LEU A 178 -7.30 18.21 -17.83
#